data_AF-A0A8J5QLH0-F1
#
_entry.id   AF-A0A8J5QLH0-F1
#
_cell.length_a   1.000
_cell.length_b   1.000
_cell.length_c   1.000
_cell.angle_alpha   90.00
_cell.angle_beta   90.00
_cell.angle_gamma   90.00
#
_symmetry.space_group_name_H-M   'P 1'
#
loop_
_entity.id
_entity.type
_entity.pdbx_description
1 polymer ?
#
loop_
_entity_poly.entity_id
_entity_poly.type
_entity_poly.pdbx_seq_one_letter_code
_entity_poly.pdbx_strand_id
1 'polypeptide(L)'
;MVIKFGVLTISDTCADDPIKDKSGLELRNLIENPDSEINNVFKGQVLEYKIIPDNEDKIMKILKQWSDKLKINVILTTGGTGFSARDNTPEATKKVIEKEAPGLSIAMLNFSLKITPLAVLSRGVCGIRKETLIINLPGSPKAAKENLLAIVKTIPHAVDLIINNKNNVIKTHEEVQRAKIKHECSHANHPDDSFKVENVANRLRISPWPMISMKEVAEIFNNISWNNKTETLDLWKCHGRILSKDIFSLCDLPPFPASIKDGYAVIASDGDGLRHVLCGLEAGDTLGSVKLSSGFCVRINTGAPVPDYANAVVQVEDTMLISTNELNEETEIEILVKPSKGQDIRPIASDIRKDELVLSKFTKIGAAELGILASCGYSKVQVTKVPVIGILSTGNELQTAGEILKPGHVYDSNKITLVMLLKEYGYDSIDLGIARDE
;
A
#
# COMPACT_ATOMS: atom_id res chain seq x y z
N MET A 1 7.94 27.20 31.32
CA MET A 1 7.54 26.12 32.26
C MET A 1 8.65 25.08 32.27
N VAL A 2 8.98 24.51 33.43
CA VAL A 2 9.88 23.33 33.48
C VAL A 2 9.01 22.09 33.31
N ILE A 3 9.29 21.28 32.28
CA ILE A 3 8.54 20.06 32.00
C ILE A 3 9.14 18.92 32.82
N LYS A 4 8.30 18.23 33.60
CA LYS A 4 8.70 17.11 34.44
C LYS A 4 8.68 15.81 33.65
N PHE A 5 9.82 15.14 33.59
CA PHE A 5 10.02 13.88 32.87
C PHE A 5 10.15 12.70 33.83
N GLY A 6 9.66 11.54 33.38
CA GLY A 6 10.00 10.24 33.92
C GLY A 6 10.69 9.42 32.84
N VAL A 7 11.82 8.78 33.15
CA VAL A 7 12.57 7.93 32.21
C VAL A 7 12.54 6.48 32.70
N LEU A 8 11.89 5.62 31.93
CA LEU A 8 11.72 4.20 32.26
C LEU A 8 12.46 3.32 31.25
N THR A 9 13.54 2.68 31.69
CA THR A 9 14.24 1.69 30.88
C THR A 9 13.60 0.32 31.07
N ILE A 10 13.23 -0.31 29.96
CA ILE A 10 12.55 -1.60 29.92
C ILE A 10 13.49 -2.59 29.21
N SER A 11 14.18 -3.41 30.01
CA SER A 11 15.14 -4.39 29.52
C SER A 11 15.47 -5.39 30.62
N ASP A 12 15.33 -6.69 30.33
CA ASP A 12 15.76 -7.75 31.24
C ASP A 12 17.26 -7.62 31.55
N THR A 13 18.08 -7.40 30.53
CA THR A 13 19.54 -7.24 30.66
C THR A 13 19.93 -6.05 31.55
N CYS A 14 19.24 -4.91 31.43
CA CYS A 14 19.55 -3.74 32.26
C CYS A 14 18.94 -3.87 33.67
N ALA A 15 17.86 -4.63 33.83
CA ALA A 15 17.28 -4.90 35.14
C ALA A 15 18.20 -5.79 35.98
N ASP A 16 18.88 -6.75 35.35
CA ASP A 16 19.89 -7.60 35.99
C ASP A 16 21.21 -6.85 36.23
N ASP A 17 21.61 -5.97 35.29
CA ASP A 17 22.84 -5.20 35.35
C ASP A 17 22.59 -3.72 34.98
N PRO A 18 22.25 -2.87 35.98
CA PRO A 18 21.92 -1.47 35.77
C PRO A 18 23.01 -0.63 35.07
N ILE A 19 24.28 -1.05 35.13
CA ILE A 19 25.41 -0.33 34.50
C ILE A 19 25.27 -0.35 32.97
N LYS A 20 24.54 -1.32 32.42
CA LYS A 20 24.32 -1.44 30.98
C LYS A 20 23.28 -0.49 30.41
N ASP A 21 22.52 0.23 31.25
CA ASP A 21 21.51 1.16 30.76
C ASP A 21 22.12 2.43 30.16
N LYS A 22 22.57 2.34 28.92
CA LYS A 22 23.09 3.48 28.16
C LYS A 22 21.96 4.36 27.63
N SER A 23 20.80 3.79 27.31
CA SER A 23 19.70 4.50 26.64
C SER A 23 18.96 5.42 27.60
N GLY A 24 18.61 4.92 28.79
CA GLY A 24 17.98 5.74 29.83
C GLY A 24 18.90 6.85 30.34
N LEU A 25 20.21 6.57 30.48
CA LEU A 25 21.20 7.59 30.83
C LEU A 25 21.35 8.66 29.75
N GLU A 26 21.39 8.29 28.46
CA GLU A 26 21.44 9.26 27.36
C GLU A 26 20.19 10.14 27.34
N LEU A 27 18.99 9.57 27.52
CA LEU A 27 17.74 10.34 27.58
C LEU A 27 17.74 11.30 28.77
N ARG A 28 18.21 10.85 29.94
CA ARG A 28 18.34 11.70 31.12
C ARG A 28 19.30 12.85 30.87
N ASN A 29 20.48 12.57 30.31
CA ASN A 29 21.47 13.58 29.96
C ASN A 29 20.90 14.59 28.95
N LEU A 30 20.17 14.14 27.93
CA LEU A 30 19.52 15.03 26.95
C LEU A 30 18.47 15.96 27.57
N ILE A 31 17.82 15.55 28.67
CA ILE A 31 16.78 16.36 29.33
C ILE A 31 17.40 17.35 30.33
N GLU A 32 18.40 16.90 31.10
CA GLU A 32 18.95 17.67 32.24
C GLU A 32 20.15 18.55 31.85
N ASN A 33 20.88 18.20 30.79
CA ASN A 33 22.09 18.92 30.42
C ASN A 33 21.74 20.30 29.81
N PRO A 34 22.25 21.41 30.39
CA PRO A 34 22.01 22.75 29.88
C PRO A 34 22.49 22.99 28.44
N ASP A 35 23.51 22.25 28.00
CA ASP A 35 24.11 22.40 26.67
C ASP A 35 23.48 21.44 25.64
N SER A 36 22.44 20.69 26.02
CA SER A 36 21.74 19.80 25.12
C SER A 36 20.86 20.55 24.10
N GLU A 37 20.67 19.92 22.95
CA GLU A 37 19.80 20.42 21.88
C GLU A 37 18.34 20.60 22.33
N ILE A 38 17.89 19.82 23.32
CA ILE A 38 16.53 19.89 23.89
C ILE A 38 16.36 21.14 24.75
N ASN A 39 17.39 21.53 25.50
CA ASN A 39 17.33 22.67 26.41
C ASN A 39 17.13 24.02 25.70
N ASN A 40 17.45 24.09 24.40
CA ASN A 40 17.14 25.23 23.53
C ASN A 40 15.63 25.34 23.21
N VAL A 41 14.87 24.26 23.36
CA VAL A 41 13.43 24.21 23.07
C VAL A 41 12.62 24.39 24.34
N PHE A 42 12.97 23.66 25.41
CA PHE A 42 12.30 23.77 26.71
C PHE A 42 13.23 23.37 27.85
N LYS A 43 12.93 23.86 29.06
CA LYS A 43 13.59 23.38 30.29
C LYS A 43 12.93 22.09 30.75
N GLY A 44 13.69 21.00 30.81
CA GLY A 44 13.24 19.72 31.32
C GLY A 44 13.89 19.38 32.66
N GLN A 45 13.22 18.54 33.46
CA GLN A 45 13.78 17.95 34.67
C GLN A 45 13.32 16.50 34.79
N VAL A 46 14.23 15.55 35.01
CA VAL A 46 13.87 14.16 35.26
C VAL A 46 13.56 14.00 36.75
N LEU A 47 12.28 13.77 37.07
CA LEU A 47 11.85 13.53 38.46
C LEU A 47 12.05 12.08 38.88
N GLU A 48 11.88 11.16 37.95
CA GLU A 48 11.98 9.73 38.21
C GLU A 48 12.75 9.05 37.08
N TYR A 49 13.65 8.16 37.48
CA TYR A 49 14.40 7.30 36.59
C TYR A 49 14.39 5.89 37.17
N LYS A 50 13.99 4.90 36.37
CA LYS A 50 13.89 3.52 36.83
C LYS A 50 14.18 2.54 35.71
N ILE A 51 14.76 1.41 36.07
CA ILE A 51 14.97 0.26 35.19
C ILE A 51 14.08 -0.88 35.67
N ILE A 52 13.37 -1.53 34.75
CA ILE A 52 12.55 -2.71 35.03
C ILE A 52 12.73 -3.78 33.94
N PRO A 53 12.49 -5.06 34.26
CA PRO A 53 12.43 -6.11 33.24
C PRO A 53 11.24 -5.90 32.30
N ASP A 54 11.30 -6.51 31.12
CA ASP A 54 10.25 -6.39 30.09
C ASP A 54 9.05 -7.29 30.45
N ASN A 55 8.24 -6.78 31.37
CA ASN A 55 7.07 -7.45 31.90
C ASN A 55 5.88 -6.49 31.91
N GLU A 56 4.83 -6.88 31.20
CA GLU A 56 3.67 -6.04 30.93
C GLU A 56 3.05 -5.44 32.21
N ASP A 57 2.79 -6.25 33.24
CA ASP A 57 2.18 -5.80 34.50
C ASP A 57 3.04 -4.77 35.25
N LYS A 58 4.37 -4.99 35.27
CA LYS A 58 5.32 -4.06 35.90
C LYS A 58 5.36 -2.73 35.14
N ILE A 59 5.39 -2.77 33.81
CA ILE A 59 5.36 -1.56 32.97
C ILE A 59 4.06 -0.79 33.24
N MET A 60 2.91 -1.46 33.17
CA MET A 60 1.61 -0.84 33.42
C MET A 60 1.52 -0.20 34.81
N LYS A 61 2.04 -0.87 35.84
CA LYS A 61 2.04 -0.36 37.22
C LYS A 61 2.84 0.93 37.35
N ILE A 62 4.04 0.99 36.76
CA ILE A 62 4.89 2.18 36.80
C ILE A 62 4.27 3.32 36.01
N LEU A 63 3.81 3.07 34.78
CA LEU A 63 3.15 4.10 33.96
C LEU A 63 1.96 4.71 34.69
N LYS A 64 1.08 3.89 35.30
CA LYS A 64 -0.04 4.37 36.11
C LYS A 64 0.42 5.16 37.34
N GLN A 65 1.42 4.67 38.07
CA GLN A 65 1.93 5.35 39.26
C GLN A 65 2.51 6.74 38.93
N TRP A 66 3.32 6.82 37.88
CA TRP A 66 3.99 8.05 37.46
C TRP A 66 3.02 9.08 36.88
N SER A 67 2.02 8.63 36.13
CA SER A 67 0.96 9.52 35.63
C SER A 67 0.00 9.97 36.73
N ASP A 68 -0.59 9.02 37.48
CA ASP A 68 -1.73 9.31 38.34
C ASP A 68 -1.33 9.92 39.69
N LYS A 69 -0.19 9.49 40.25
CA LYS A 69 0.25 9.91 41.59
C LYS A 69 1.33 10.98 41.54
N LEU A 70 2.36 10.76 40.73
CA LEU A 70 3.49 11.70 40.66
C LEU A 70 3.23 12.87 39.71
N LYS A 71 2.19 12.78 38.88
CA LYS A 71 1.79 13.83 37.92
C LYS A 71 2.96 14.29 37.04
N ILE A 72 3.73 13.32 36.56
CA ILE A 72 4.80 13.57 35.59
C ILE A 72 4.17 14.06 34.28
N ASN A 73 4.76 15.08 33.65
CA ASN A 73 4.18 15.65 32.42
C ASN A 73 4.45 14.74 31.22
N VAL A 74 5.65 14.18 31.13
CA VAL A 74 6.06 13.30 30.02
C VAL A 74 6.79 12.08 30.56
N ILE A 75 6.34 10.89 30.19
CA ILE A 75 7.05 9.63 30.46
C ILE A 75 7.68 9.14 29.16
N LEU A 76 8.99 8.97 29.18
CA LEU A 76 9.75 8.34 28.11
C LEU A 76 10.07 6.91 28.54
N THR A 77 9.66 5.94 27.75
CA THR A 77 10.15 4.56 27.91
C THR A 77 11.22 4.28 26.86
N THR A 78 12.21 3.45 27.19
CA THR A 78 13.21 2.98 26.22
C THR A 78 13.34 1.47 26.31
N GLY A 79 13.20 0.78 25.16
CA GLY A 79 13.25 -0.67 25.06
C GLY A 79 11.88 -1.35 25.01
N GLY A 80 11.88 -2.63 24.64
CA GLY A 80 10.68 -3.46 24.56
C GLY A 80 9.73 -3.16 23.41
N THR A 81 10.19 -2.46 22.36
CA THR A 81 9.37 -2.05 21.20
C THR A 81 9.62 -2.90 19.94
N GLY A 82 10.46 -3.93 20.01
CA GLY A 82 10.81 -4.81 18.89
C GLY A 82 9.76 -5.90 18.63
N PHE A 83 10.09 -6.95 17.87
CA PHE A 83 9.16 -8.04 17.53
C PHE A 83 9.37 -9.31 18.37
N SER A 84 10.29 -9.31 19.33
CA SER A 84 10.54 -10.51 20.14
C SER A 84 9.36 -10.77 21.09
N ALA A 85 9.19 -12.03 21.50
CA ALA A 85 8.16 -12.41 22.47
C ALA A 85 8.32 -11.72 23.85
N ARG A 86 9.50 -11.11 24.10
CA ARG A 86 9.77 -10.34 25.31
C ARG A 86 9.36 -8.87 25.18
N ASP A 87 9.27 -8.32 23.97
CA ASP A 87 8.95 -6.91 23.72
C ASP A 87 7.47 -6.62 24.01
N ASN A 88 7.15 -6.12 25.21
CA ASN A 88 5.76 -5.88 25.64
C ASN A 88 5.43 -4.40 25.89
N THR A 89 6.37 -3.49 25.65
CA THR A 89 6.20 -2.06 25.95
C THR A 89 4.99 -1.42 25.23
N PRO A 90 4.77 -1.64 23.92
CA PRO A 90 3.60 -1.10 23.22
C PRO A 90 2.27 -1.61 23.76
N GLU A 91 2.18 -2.91 24.04
CA GLU A 91 0.98 -3.56 24.57
C GLU A 91 0.63 -3.01 25.96
N ALA A 92 1.63 -2.94 26.86
CA ALA A 92 1.48 -2.34 28.17
C ALA A 92 1.02 -0.89 28.09
N THR A 93 1.61 -0.12 27.17
CA THR A 93 1.29 1.31 26.98
C THR A 93 -0.15 1.48 26.49
N LYS A 94 -0.57 0.72 25.47
CA LYS A 94 -1.94 0.74 24.94
C LYS A 94 -2.99 0.42 25.99
N LYS A 95 -2.72 -0.50 26.93
CA LYS A 95 -3.63 -0.82 28.04
C LYS A 95 -3.74 0.27 29.11
N VAL A 96 -2.87 1.27 29.11
CA VAL A 96 -2.76 2.30 30.17
C VAL A 96 -3.22 3.67 29.70
N ILE A 97 -2.99 4.00 28.43
CA ILE A 97 -3.41 5.27 27.83
C ILE A 97 -4.94 5.35 27.68
N GLU A 98 -5.46 6.55 27.85
CA GLU A 98 -6.89 6.88 27.68
C GLU A 98 -7.17 7.45 26.28
N LYS A 99 -6.14 8.01 25.64
CA LYS A 99 -6.22 8.58 24.29
C LYS A 99 -4.91 8.34 23.54
N GLU A 100 -4.97 7.77 22.34
CA GLU A 100 -3.79 7.59 21.51
C GLU A 100 -3.29 8.91 20.91
N ALA A 101 -1.97 9.00 20.71
CA ALA A 101 -1.30 10.13 20.04
C ALA A 101 -0.47 9.61 18.84
N PRO A 102 -1.11 8.97 17.84
CA PRO A 102 -0.40 8.25 16.78
C PRO A 102 0.48 9.14 15.92
N GLY A 103 0.16 10.44 15.80
CA GLY A 103 0.98 11.41 15.06
C GLY A 103 2.42 11.50 15.57
N LEU A 104 2.65 11.34 16.88
CA LEU A 104 4.01 11.33 17.45
C LEU A 104 4.77 10.06 17.05
N SER A 105 4.11 8.90 17.15
CA SER A 105 4.69 7.61 16.74
C SER A 105 5.02 7.60 15.24
N ILE A 106 4.13 8.12 14.39
CA ILE A 106 4.33 8.24 12.95
C ILE A 106 5.48 9.21 12.63
N ALA A 107 5.57 10.36 13.31
CA ALA A 107 6.65 11.32 13.10
C ALA A 107 8.02 10.72 13.44
N MET A 108 8.11 10.02 14.58
CA MET A 108 9.29 9.27 15.01
C MET A 108 9.69 8.16 14.01
N LEU A 109 8.72 7.38 13.55
CA LEU A 109 8.94 6.33 12.56
C LEU A 109 9.41 6.89 11.22
N ASN A 110 8.76 7.94 10.71
CA ASN A 110 9.13 8.60 9.45
C ASN A 110 10.53 9.23 9.54
N PHE A 111 10.88 9.82 10.68
CA PHE A 111 12.25 10.30 10.91
C PHE A 111 13.27 9.15 10.88
N SER A 112 12.98 8.05 11.58
CA SER A 112 13.87 6.89 11.64
C SER A 112 14.04 6.18 10.29
N LEU A 113 12.98 6.12 9.47
CA LEU A 113 13.02 5.52 8.12
C LEU A 113 13.95 6.28 7.16
N LYS A 114 14.22 7.56 7.40
CA LYS A 114 15.24 8.33 6.66
C LYS A 114 16.68 7.90 7.01
N ILE A 115 16.87 7.26 8.17
CA ILE A 115 18.18 6.84 8.67
C ILE A 115 18.42 5.36 8.36
N THR A 116 17.42 4.51 8.59
CA THR A 116 17.53 3.06 8.33
C THR A 116 16.19 2.44 7.95
N PRO A 117 16.15 1.56 6.92
CA PRO A 117 14.93 0.83 6.56
C PRO A 117 14.46 -0.12 7.65
N LEU A 118 15.35 -0.57 8.55
CA LEU A 118 15.01 -1.47 9.66
C LEU A 118 14.11 -0.80 10.71
N ALA A 119 13.96 0.52 10.69
CA ALA A 119 13.09 1.26 11.60
C ALA A 119 11.62 0.82 11.51
N VAL A 120 11.20 0.24 10.37
CA VAL A 120 9.85 -0.32 10.17
C VAL A 120 9.47 -1.39 11.20
N LEU A 121 10.45 -2.02 11.84
CA LEU A 121 10.24 -3.06 12.85
C LEU A 121 9.93 -2.50 14.25
N SER A 122 9.91 -1.18 14.42
CA SER A 122 9.54 -0.56 15.71
C SER A 122 8.03 -0.50 15.87
N ARG A 123 7.52 -1.01 17.01
CA ARG A 123 6.10 -0.97 17.38
C ARG A 123 5.76 0.12 18.40
N GLY A 124 6.65 1.10 18.61
CA GLY A 124 6.50 2.12 19.65
C GLY A 124 5.16 2.87 19.59
N VAL A 125 4.50 3.03 20.74
CA VAL A 125 3.22 3.73 20.88
C VAL A 125 3.40 5.03 21.64
N CYS A 126 2.61 6.04 21.27
CA CYS A 126 2.48 7.28 22.02
C CYS A 126 1.02 7.50 22.40
N GLY A 127 0.77 8.02 23.60
CA GLY A 127 -0.58 8.30 24.06
C GLY A 127 -0.62 9.09 25.34
N ILE A 128 -1.82 9.41 25.78
CA ILE A 128 -2.09 10.28 26.91
C ILE A 128 -2.80 9.47 27.99
N ARG A 129 -2.36 9.63 29.22
CA ARG A 129 -3.06 9.17 30.43
C ARG A 129 -3.19 10.35 31.39
N LYS A 130 -4.42 10.73 31.75
CA LYS A 130 -4.67 11.91 32.58
C LYS A 130 -3.94 13.13 32.00
N GLU A 131 -3.06 13.73 32.78
CA GLU A 131 -2.28 14.92 32.45
C GLU A 131 -0.85 14.57 31.98
N THR A 132 -0.62 13.33 31.56
CA THR A 132 0.70 12.80 31.21
C THR A 132 0.74 12.30 29.77
N LEU A 133 1.75 12.75 29.02
CA LEU A 133 2.12 12.20 27.72
C LEU A 133 3.08 11.01 27.90
N ILE A 134 2.79 9.87 27.28
CA ILE A 134 3.62 8.66 27.31
C ILE A 134 4.16 8.41 25.91
N ILE A 135 5.48 8.22 25.78
CA ILE A 135 6.18 8.05 24.51
C ILE A 135 7.11 6.83 24.62
N ASN A 136 6.88 5.81 23.79
CA ASN A 136 7.80 4.68 23.69
C ASN A 136 8.91 4.98 22.69
N LEU A 137 10.16 4.83 23.13
CA LEU A 137 11.36 4.99 22.32
C LEU A 137 12.06 3.63 22.11
N PRO A 138 12.79 3.45 20.99
CA PRO A 138 13.56 2.24 20.74
C PRO A 138 14.63 1.99 21.81
N GLY A 139 15.05 0.73 21.97
CA GLY A 139 15.98 0.34 23.04
C GLY A 139 17.45 0.77 22.85
N SER A 140 17.89 1.17 21.65
CA SER A 140 19.28 1.58 21.43
C SER A 140 19.49 3.06 21.77
N PRO A 141 20.62 3.47 22.38
CA PRO A 141 20.80 4.85 22.83
C PRO A 141 20.71 5.87 21.69
N LYS A 142 21.34 5.52 20.55
CA LYS A 142 21.31 6.34 19.34
C LYS A 142 19.89 6.52 18.83
N ALA A 143 19.13 5.42 18.68
CA ALA A 143 17.77 5.50 18.16
C ALA A 143 16.83 6.22 19.12
N ALA A 144 16.96 6.00 20.44
CA ALA A 144 16.17 6.71 21.45
C ALA A 144 16.38 8.23 21.37
N LYS A 145 17.63 8.67 21.27
CA LYS A 145 18.00 10.08 21.06
C LYS A 145 17.40 10.66 19.78
N GLU A 146 17.63 9.99 18.65
CA GLU A 146 17.15 10.43 17.34
C GLU A 146 15.63 10.57 17.30
N ASN A 147 14.91 9.60 17.88
CA ASN A 147 13.45 9.62 17.95
C ASN A 147 12.93 10.74 18.86
N LEU A 148 13.56 10.97 20.02
CA LEU A 148 13.19 12.09 20.89
C LEU A 148 13.41 13.44 20.21
N LEU A 149 14.55 13.63 19.53
CA LEU A 149 14.87 14.86 18.81
C LEU A 149 13.90 15.11 17.64
N ALA A 150 13.37 14.06 17.01
CA ALA A 150 12.39 14.18 15.93
C ALA A 150 11.08 14.88 16.38
N ILE A 151 10.71 14.72 17.66
CA ILE A 151 9.44 15.24 18.19
C ILE A 151 9.62 16.34 19.25
N VAL A 152 10.85 16.67 19.65
CA VAL A 152 11.15 17.59 20.76
C VAL A 152 10.44 18.94 20.64
N LYS A 153 10.34 19.51 19.44
CA LYS A 153 9.69 20.81 19.18
C LYS A 153 8.19 20.80 19.47
N THR A 154 7.56 19.63 19.46
CA THR A 154 6.11 19.48 19.68
C THR A 154 5.75 19.24 21.14
N ILE A 155 6.70 18.78 21.95
CA ILE A 155 6.46 18.38 23.35
C ILE A 155 5.89 19.52 24.21
N PRO A 156 6.43 20.77 24.18
CA PRO A 156 5.91 21.85 25.04
C PRO A 156 4.43 22.13 24.80
N HIS A 157 4.05 22.25 23.52
CA HIS A 157 2.68 22.53 23.15
C HIS A 157 1.76 21.34 23.47
N ALA A 158 2.21 20.10 23.25
CA ALA A 158 1.47 18.92 23.64
C ALA A 158 1.21 18.87 25.15
N VAL A 159 2.21 19.19 25.97
CA VAL A 159 2.05 19.29 27.44
C VAL A 159 1.05 20.38 27.80
N ASP A 160 1.19 21.59 27.26
CA ASP A 160 0.28 22.72 27.52
C ASP A 160 -1.18 22.38 27.16
N LEU A 161 -1.42 21.66 26.05
CA LEU A 161 -2.74 21.17 25.67
C LEU A 161 -3.28 20.15 26.68
N ILE A 162 -2.47 19.18 27.10
CA ILE A 162 -2.87 18.10 28.00
C ILE A 162 -3.24 18.66 29.39
N ILE A 163 -2.49 19.64 29.89
CA ILE A 163 -2.76 20.28 31.19
C ILE A 163 -3.74 21.46 31.11
N ASN A 164 -4.35 21.71 29.95
CA ASN A 164 -5.28 22.81 29.69
C ASN A 164 -4.73 24.22 30.01
N ASN A 165 -3.46 24.47 29.70
CA ASN A 165 -2.84 25.79 29.88
C ASN A 165 -3.23 26.76 28.76
N LYS A 166 -4.46 27.27 28.83
CA LYS A 166 -5.09 28.11 27.78
C LYS A 166 -4.22 29.28 27.30
N ASN A 167 -3.52 29.96 28.21
CA ASN A 167 -2.72 31.14 27.87
C ASN A 167 -1.54 30.80 26.95
N ASN A 168 -0.84 29.70 27.24
CA ASN A 168 0.27 29.27 26.38
C ASN A 168 -0.22 28.70 25.05
N VAL A 169 -1.35 27.98 25.04
CA VAL A 169 -1.95 27.44 23.82
C VAL A 169 -2.31 28.57 22.84
N ILE A 170 -2.96 29.64 23.33
CA ILE A 170 -3.28 30.82 22.52
C ILE A 170 -2.00 31.46 21.98
N LYS A 171 -0.99 31.66 22.84
CA LYS A 171 0.30 32.24 22.44
C LYS A 171 1.00 31.41 21.36
N THR A 172 1.04 30.08 21.49
CA THR A 172 1.63 29.21 20.47
C THR A 172 0.85 29.28 19.15
N HIS A 173 -0.50 29.31 19.20
CA HIS A 173 -1.31 29.46 18.00
C HIS A 173 -1.05 30.81 17.30
N GLU A 174 -0.92 31.90 18.07
CA GLU A 174 -0.53 33.21 17.54
C GLU A 174 0.89 33.21 16.97
N GLU A 175 1.85 32.55 17.61
CA GLU A 175 3.24 32.43 17.14
C GLU A 175 3.36 31.59 15.87
N VAL A 176 2.61 30.49 15.74
CA VAL A 176 2.57 29.68 14.50
C VAL A 176 1.94 30.48 13.35
N GLN A 177 0.93 31.30 13.65
CA GLN A 177 0.35 32.23 12.67
C GLN A 177 1.32 33.37 12.31
N ARG A 178 2.08 33.92 13.27
CA ARG A 178 3.07 34.99 13.05
C ARG A 178 4.39 34.49 12.46
N ALA A 179 4.80 33.24 12.66
CA ALA A 179 6.02 32.66 12.10
C ALA A 179 5.96 32.54 10.56
N LYS A 180 4.77 32.71 9.96
CA LYS A 180 4.62 32.95 8.51
C LYS A 180 4.99 34.37 8.07
N ILE A 181 5.30 35.28 8.99
CA ILE A 181 5.63 36.69 8.73
C ILE A 181 6.83 37.11 9.61
N LYS A 182 8.05 36.85 9.16
CA LYS A 182 9.23 37.61 9.58
C LYS A 182 10.17 37.81 8.40
N HIS A 183 10.03 38.96 7.76
CA HIS A 183 11.03 39.54 6.87
C HIS A 183 11.84 40.55 7.68
N GLU A 184 13.16 40.39 7.73
CA GLU A 184 14.07 41.43 8.22
C GLU A 184 14.21 42.50 7.13
N CYS A 185 13.66 43.69 7.37
CA CYS A 185 13.97 44.85 6.55
C CYS A 185 15.05 45.67 7.24
N SER A 186 16.22 45.77 6.62
CA SER A 186 17.12 46.90 6.82
C SER A 186 16.47 48.12 6.17
N HIS A 187 15.80 48.97 6.95
CA HIS A 187 15.22 50.19 6.40
C HIS A 187 16.33 51.20 6.08
N ALA A 188 16.67 51.29 4.80
CA ALA A 188 17.12 52.52 4.18
C ALA A 188 16.18 52.80 2.98
N ASN A 189 15.33 53.81 3.14
CA ASN A 189 14.55 54.54 2.14
C ASN A 189 13.79 53.74 1.07
N HIS A 190 12.45 53.70 1.20
CA HIS A 190 11.58 53.66 0.02
C HIS A 190 10.53 54.78 0.06
N PRO A 191 10.24 55.43 -1.08
CA PRO A 191 9.26 56.49 -1.20
C PRO A 191 7.82 55.95 -1.19
N ASP A 192 6.87 56.83 -0.88
CA ASP A 192 5.42 56.60 -0.85
C ASP A 192 4.92 55.64 -1.95
N ASP A 193 4.44 54.46 -1.55
CA ASP A 193 3.55 53.63 -2.37
C ASP A 193 2.18 53.56 -1.69
N SER A 194 1.21 54.28 -2.28
CA SER A 194 -0.18 54.26 -1.86
C SER A 194 -0.82 52.91 -2.19
N PHE A 195 -1.12 52.10 -1.16
CA PHE A 195 -1.87 50.86 -1.32
C PHE A 195 -3.36 51.15 -1.63
N LYS A 196 -3.86 50.68 -2.78
CA LYS A 196 -5.30 50.72 -3.11
C LYS A 196 -6.05 49.64 -2.32
N VAL A 197 -6.75 50.06 -1.26
CA VAL A 197 -7.54 49.18 -0.35
C VAL A 197 -8.90 48.77 -0.94
N GLU A 198 -9.31 49.36 -2.07
CA GLU A 198 -10.67 49.32 -2.60
C GLU A 198 -11.15 47.92 -3.07
N ASN A 199 -10.24 47.01 -3.47
CA ASN A 199 -10.63 45.73 -4.11
C ASN A 199 -10.98 44.58 -3.15
N VAL A 200 -10.50 44.59 -1.91
CA VAL A 200 -10.72 43.47 -0.97
C VAL A 200 -11.93 43.74 -0.07
N ALA A 201 -12.18 45.00 0.27
CA ALA A 201 -13.25 45.40 1.19
C ALA A 201 -14.68 45.15 0.67
N ASN A 202 -14.84 45.07 -0.66
CA ASN A 202 -16.13 44.90 -1.34
C ASN A 202 -16.51 43.44 -1.62
N ARG A 203 -15.68 42.45 -1.27
CA ARG A 203 -15.99 41.03 -1.47
C ARG A 203 -17.14 40.59 -0.55
N LEU A 204 -18.04 39.75 -1.07
CA LEU A 204 -19.15 39.19 -0.30
C LEU A 204 -18.64 38.49 0.97
N ARG A 205 -19.13 38.91 2.14
CA ARG A 205 -18.81 38.29 3.44
C ARG A 205 -19.62 37.02 3.71
N ILE A 206 -20.59 36.73 2.86
CA ILE A 206 -21.47 35.56 2.94
C ILE A 206 -21.38 34.86 1.59
N SER A 207 -21.04 33.58 1.60
CA SER A 207 -20.99 32.77 0.38
C SER A 207 -22.40 32.71 -0.26
N PRO A 208 -22.54 32.96 -1.57
CA PRO A 208 -23.79 32.71 -2.28
C PRO A 208 -24.14 31.22 -2.36
N TRP A 209 -23.19 30.34 -2.05
CA TRP A 209 -23.35 28.89 -2.04
C TRP A 209 -23.45 28.37 -0.60
N PRO A 210 -24.53 27.65 -0.23
CA PRO A 210 -24.67 27.07 1.10
C PRO A 210 -23.64 25.95 1.31
N MET A 211 -23.19 25.79 2.54
CA MET A 211 -22.37 24.64 2.92
C MET A 211 -23.23 23.39 2.94
N ILE A 212 -22.81 22.35 2.22
CA ILE A 212 -23.49 21.04 2.17
C ILE A 212 -22.62 19.97 2.81
N SER A 213 -23.24 18.87 3.24
CA SER A 213 -22.58 17.72 3.83
C SER A 213 -21.88 16.87 2.76
N MET A 214 -20.86 16.10 3.16
CA MET A 214 -20.20 15.13 2.26
C MET A 214 -21.15 14.05 1.74
N LYS A 215 -22.24 13.77 2.45
CA LYS A 215 -23.26 12.83 1.99
C LYS A 215 -24.02 13.40 0.79
N GLU A 216 -24.46 14.66 0.89
CA GLU A 216 -25.14 15.36 -0.22
C GLU A 216 -24.21 15.51 -1.44
N VAL A 217 -22.92 15.77 -1.21
CA VAL A 217 -21.91 15.77 -2.28
C VAL A 217 -21.87 14.43 -3.01
N ALA A 218 -21.84 13.31 -2.29
CA ALA A 218 -21.83 11.98 -2.89
C ALA A 218 -23.12 11.69 -3.69
N GLU A 219 -24.27 12.13 -3.20
CA GLU A 219 -25.55 12.03 -3.91
C GLU A 219 -25.54 12.83 -5.22
N ILE A 220 -24.95 14.03 -5.23
CA ILE A 220 -24.76 14.82 -6.46
C ILE A 220 -23.90 14.04 -7.45
N PHE A 221 -22.73 13.53 -7.04
CA PHE A 221 -21.84 12.78 -7.94
C PHE A 221 -22.50 11.53 -8.52
N ASN A 222 -23.31 10.82 -7.74
CA ASN A 222 -24.04 9.64 -8.20
C ASN A 222 -25.12 9.98 -9.25
N ASN A 223 -25.65 11.19 -9.22
CA ASN A 223 -26.68 11.66 -10.15
C ASN A 223 -26.11 12.31 -11.43
N ILE A 224 -24.79 12.48 -11.53
CA ILE A 224 -24.14 13.00 -12.74
C ILE A 224 -24.17 11.92 -13.82
N SER A 225 -24.97 12.13 -14.87
CA SER A 225 -24.97 11.28 -16.05
C SER A 225 -23.74 11.58 -16.92
N TRP A 226 -22.84 10.61 -17.05
CA TRP A 226 -21.73 10.70 -17.99
C TRP A 226 -22.12 10.21 -19.38
N ASN A 227 -21.67 10.94 -20.40
CA ASN A 227 -21.85 10.50 -21.79
C ASN A 227 -20.88 9.35 -22.07
N ASN A 228 -21.40 8.12 -22.04
CA ASN A 228 -20.65 6.87 -22.22
C ASN A 228 -20.25 6.65 -23.69
N LYS A 229 -19.47 7.58 -24.26
CA LYS A 229 -18.86 7.37 -25.57
C LYS A 229 -17.99 6.12 -25.52
N THR A 230 -18.08 5.30 -26.54
CA THR A 230 -17.32 4.05 -26.66
C THR A 230 -16.35 4.11 -27.82
N GLU A 231 -15.32 3.29 -27.78
CA GLU A 231 -14.42 3.05 -28.90
C GLU A 231 -14.00 1.57 -28.94
N THR A 232 -13.63 1.08 -30.12
CA THR A 232 -13.14 -0.30 -30.30
C THR A 232 -11.64 -0.27 -30.48
N LEU A 233 -10.92 -1.04 -29.66
CA LEU A 233 -9.46 -1.07 -29.65
C LEU A 233 -8.92 -2.49 -29.83
N ASP A 234 -7.70 -2.59 -30.35
CA ASP A 234 -6.92 -3.83 -30.33
C ASP A 234 -6.69 -4.28 -28.89
N LEU A 235 -6.70 -5.58 -28.64
CA LEU A 235 -6.57 -6.15 -27.30
C LEU A 235 -5.31 -5.64 -26.56
N TRP A 236 -4.19 -5.53 -27.27
CA TRP A 236 -2.92 -4.99 -26.77
C TRP A 236 -2.99 -3.54 -26.26
N LYS A 237 -4.01 -2.76 -26.67
CA LYS A 237 -4.24 -1.37 -26.25
C LYS A 237 -5.33 -1.24 -25.18
N CYS A 238 -5.87 -2.36 -24.69
CA CYS A 238 -7.02 -2.36 -23.79
C CYS A 238 -6.65 -2.42 -22.30
N HIS A 239 -5.37 -2.59 -21.95
CA HIS A 239 -4.95 -2.59 -20.54
C HIS A 239 -5.36 -1.29 -19.83
N GLY A 240 -6.00 -1.39 -18.67
CA GLY A 240 -6.51 -0.28 -17.88
C GLY A 240 -7.83 0.32 -18.36
N ARG A 241 -8.35 -0.10 -19.52
CA ARG A 241 -9.62 0.37 -20.08
C ARG A 241 -10.81 -0.30 -19.40
N ILE A 242 -12.00 0.26 -19.57
CA ILE A 242 -13.24 -0.26 -18.98
C ILE A 242 -14.15 -0.78 -20.09
N LEU A 243 -14.69 -1.98 -19.92
CA LEU A 243 -15.61 -2.59 -20.88
C LEU A 243 -16.90 -1.77 -21.01
N SER A 244 -17.35 -1.58 -22.25
CA SER A 244 -18.60 -0.85 -22.53
C SER A 244 -19.86 -1.73 -22.54
N LYS A 245 -19.68 -3.04 -22.63
CA LYS A 245 -20.74 -4.07 -22.67
C LYS A 245 -20.23 -5.39 -22.10
N ASP A 246 -21.16 -6.29 -21.82
CA ASP A 246 -20.87 -7.68 -21.46
C ASP A 246 -20.13 -8.40 -22.60
N ILE A 247 -19.25 -9.32 -22.24
CA ILE A 247 -18.45 -10.12 -23.15
C ILE A 247 -18.77 -11.59 -22.96
N PHE A 248 -19.01 -12.28 -24.07
CA PHE A 248 -19.36 -13.70 -24.12
C PHE A 248 -18.29 -14.47 -24.89
N SER A 249 -18.03 -15.73 -24.55
CA SER A 249 -17.00 -16.49 -25.27
C SER A 249 -17.39 -16.76 -26.73
N LEU A 250 -16.47 -16.56 -27.68
CA LEU A 250 -16.71 -16.86 -29.10
C LEU A 250 -16.51 -18.35 -29.45
N CYS A 251 -15.85 -19.10 -28.57
CA CYS A 251 -15.57 -20.52 -28.73
C CYS A 251 -15.58 -21.27 -27.39
N ASP A 252 -15.62 -22.60 -27.45
CA ASP A 252 -15.42 -23.45 -26.28
C ASP A 252 -13.93 -23.47 -25.85
N LEU A 253 -13.68 -23.59 -24.55
CA LEU A 253 -12.34 -23.74 -23.98
C LEU A 253 -12.27 -24.98 -23.05
N PRO A 254 -11.43 -25.98 -23.35
CA PRO A 254 -10.74 -26.17 -24.64
C PRO A 254 -11.76 -26.46 -25.77
N PRO A 255 -11.44 -26.14 -27.05
CA PRO A 255 -12.34 -26.38 -28.18
C PRO A 255 -12.35 -27.84 -28.68
N PHE A 256 -11.50 -28.67 -28.09
CA PHE A 256 -11.38 -30.10 -28.34
C PHE A 256 -11.05 -30.82 -27.01
N PRO A 257 -11.28 -32.14 -26.90
CA PRO A 257 -10.82 -32.88 -25.73
C PRO A 257 -9.29 -32.81 -25.64
N ALA A 258 -8.75 -32.30 -24.53
CA ALA A 258 -7.33 -32.02 -24.39
C ALA A 258 -6.71 -32.85 -23.28
N SER A 259 -5.46 -33.31 -23.48
CA SER A 259 -4.73 -34.02 -22.44
C SER A 259 -4.39 -33.11 -21.25
N ILE A 260 -4.56 -33.63 -20.03
CA ILE A 260 -4.11 -32.97 -18.79
C ILE A 260 -2.63 -33.27 -18.50
N LYS A 261 -2.10 -34.37 -19.04
CA LYS A 261 -0.78 -34.92 -18.71
C LYS A 261 0.05 -35.24 -19.96
N ASP A 262 1.36 -35.31 -19.79
CA ASP A 262 2.24 -35.96 -20.76
C ASP A 262 2.15 -37.47 -20.56
N GLY A 263 1.95 -38.23 -21.64
CA GLY A 263 1.74 -39.67 -21.54
C GLY A 263 1.16 -40.29 -22.80
N TYR A 264 0.18 -41.18 -22.65
CA TYR A 264 -0.39 -41.94 -23.76
C TYR A 264 -1.92 -41.89 -23.77
N ALA A 265 -2.49 -41.50 -24.91
CA ALA A 265 -3.91 -41.64 -25.17
C ALA A 265 -4.24 -43.11 -25.47
N VAL A 266 -5.18 -43.67 -24.72
CA VAL A 266 -5.54 -45.10 -24.74
C VAL A 266 -7.05 -45.31 -24.76
N ILE A 267 -7.45 -46.54 -25.09
CA ILE A 267 -8.82 -47.04 -24.87
C ILE A 267 -8.86 -47.69 -23.49
N ALA A 268 -9.58 -47.08 -22.54
CA ALA A 268 -9.59 -47.53 -21.15
C ALA A 268 -10.07 -48.98 -20.95
N SER A 269 -10.93 -49.48 -21.84
CA SER A 269 -11.43 -50.86 -21.77
C SER A 269 -10.37 -51.92 -22.06
N ASP A 270 -9.24 -51.56 -22.68
CA ASP A 270 -8.13 -52.48 -22.92
C ASP A 270 -7.39 -52.81 -21.61
N GLY A 271 -7.57 -52.01 -20.55
CA GLY A 271 -6.96 -52.23 -19.24
C GLY A 271 -5.49 -51.81 -19.14
N ASP A 272 -4.76 -52.48 -18.25
CA ASP A 272 -3.29 -52.46 -18.14
C ASP A 272 -2.64 -53.42 -19.16
N GLY A 273 -1.30 -53.40 -19.23
CA GLY A 273 -0.50 -54.27 -20.10
C GLY A 273 0.00 -53.61 -21.38
N LEU A 274 0.54 -54.44 -22.29
CA LEU A 274 1.27 -54.00 -23.48
C LEU A 274 0.41 -53.21 -24.48
N ARG A 275 0.95 -52.12 -25.01
CA ARG A 275 0.39 -51.31 -26.09
C ARG A 275 1.43 -51.03 -27.16
N HIS A 276 0.98 -51.00 -28.40
CA HIS A 276 1.79 -50.53 -29.52
C HIS A 276 1.59 -49.03 -29.72
N VAL A 277 2.68 -48.26 -29.78
CA VAL A 277 2.66 -46.81 -29.98
C VAL A 277 2.57 -46.54 -31.49
N LEU A 278 1.49 -45.87 -31.94
CA LEU A 278 1.28 -45.58 -33.36
C LEU A 278 2.12 -44.39 -33.85
N CYS A 279 2.11 -43.30 -33.09
CA CYS A 279 2.83 -42.06 -33.35
C CYS A 279 2.77 -41.17 -32.10
N GLY A 280 3.46 -40.02 -32.16
CA GLY A 280 3.30 -38.91 -31.22
C GLY A 280 2.35 -37.83 -31.76
N LEU A 281 1.61 -37.17 -30.86
CA LEU A 281 0.83 -35.97 -31.14
C LEU A 281 1.28 -34.83 -30.21
N GLU A 282 1.55 -33.67 -30.80
CA GLU A 282 1.96 -32.45 -30.12
C GLU A 282 0.85 -31.39 -30.10
N ALA A 283 1.04 -30.36 -29.26
CA ALA A 283 0.13 -29.23 -29.21
C ALA A 283 0.16 -28.44 -30.54
N GLY A 284 -0.98 -28.41 -31.24
CA GLY A 284 -1.11 -27.76 -32.56
C GLY A 284 -1.40 -28.72 -33.71
N ASP A 285 -1.30 -30.04 -33.49
CA ASP A 285 -1.63 -31.05 -34.50
C ASP A 285 -3.14 -31.10 -34.81
N THR A 286 -3.48 -31.53 -36.02
CA THR A 286 -4.87 -31.53 -36.50
C THR A 286 -5.63 -32.79 -36.04
N LEU A 287 -6.82 -32.62 -35.47
CA LEU A 287 -7.73 -33.73 -35.15
C LEU A 287 -8.11 -34.53 -36.40
N GLY A 288 -8.07 -35.86 -36.29
CA GLY A 288 -8.55 -36.79 -37.31
C GLY A 288 -7.46 -37.52 -38.13
N SER A 289 -6.18 -37.28 -37.86
CA SER A 289 -5.08 -38.00 -38.54
C SER A 289 -4.92 -39.45 -38.06
N VAL A 290 -5.38 -39.77 -36.84
CA VAL A 290 -5.16 -41.08 -36.19
C VAL A 290 -6.44 -41.58 -35.53
N LYS A 291 -6.93 -42.75 -35.95
CA LYS A 291 -8.03 -43.46 -35.31
C LYS A 291 -7.46 -44.56 -34.42
N LEU A 292 -7.72 -44.50 -33.12
CA LEU A 292 -7.18 -45.48 -32.20
C LEU A 292 -7.98 -46.80 -32.24
N SER A 293 -7.27 -47.92 -32.27
CA SER A 293 -7.85 -49.28 -32.16
C SER A 293 -7.34 -49.99 -30.89
N SER A 294 -8.05 -51.03 -30.46
CA SER A 294 -7.70 -51.80 -29.26
C SER A 294 -6.29 -52.37 -29.35
N GLY A 295 -5.52 -52.29 -28.26
CA GLY A 295 -4.11 -52.69 -28.19
C GLY A 295 -3.10 -51.64 -28.67
N PHE A 296 -3.57 -50.49 -29.17
CA PHE A 296 -2.73 -49.38 -29.62
C PHE A 296 -2.87 -48.16 -28.71
N CYS A 297 -1.85 -47.30 -28.72
CA CYS A 297 -1.83 -46.03 -28.02
C CYS A 297 -1.14 -44.94 -28.86
N VAL A 298 -1.33 -43.69 -28.48
CA VAL A 298 -0.68 -42.52 -29.10
C VAL A 298 0.02 -41.75 -28.02
N ARG A 299 1.32 -41.45 -28.21
CA ARG A 299 2.08 -40.59 -27.30
C ARG A 299 1.50 -39.18 -27.40
N ILE A 300 1.16 -38.56 -26.28
CA ILE A 300 0.46 -37.26 -26.25
C ILE A 300 1.07 -36.36 -25.17
N ASN A 301 1.24 -35.09 -25.51
CA ASN A 301 1.71 -34.07 -24.56
C ASN A 301 0.53 -33.31 -23.93
N THR A 302 0.82 -32.62 -22.83
CA THR A 302 -0.13 -31.77 -22.12
C THR A 302 -0.71 -30.71 -23.06
N GLY A 303 -2.05 -30.62 -23.10
CA GLY A 303 -2.78 -29.68 -23.95
C GLY A 303 -2.95 -30.13 -25.41
N ALA A 304 -2.34 -31.23 -25.84
CA ALA A 304 -2.55 -31.78 -27.18
C ALA A 304 -3.96 -32.40 -27.30
N PRO A 305 -4.53 -32.41 -28.53
CA PRO A 305 -5.85 -32.98 -28.78
C PRO A 305 -5.84 -34.51 -28.59
N VAL A 306 -6.83 -35.02 -27.87
CA VAL A 306 -7.03 -36.47 -27.71
C VAL A 306 -7.58 -37.05 -29.03
N PRO A 307 -6.96 -38.10 -29.58
CA PRO A 307 -7.38 -38.70 -30.86
C PRO A 307 -8.74 -39.39 -30.77
N ASP A 308 -9.39 -39.58 -31.91
CA ASP A 308 -10.66 -40.29 -31.99
C ASP A 308 -10.54 -41.70 -31.39
N TYR A 309 -11.60 -42.13 -30.71
CA TYR A 309 -11.74 -43.42 -30.00
C TYR A 309 -10.92 -43.57 -28.71
N ALA A 310 -9.88 -42.77 -28.49
CA ALA A 310 -9.26 -42.68 -27.17
C ALA A 310 -10.23 -42.08 -26.15
N ASN A 311 -10.24 -42.62 -24.94
CA ASN A 311 -11.14 -42.16 -23.88
C ASN A 311 -10.48 -42.07 -22.51
N ALA A 312 -9.15 -42.22 -22.42
CA ALA A 312 -8.34 -41.94 -21.26
C ALA A 312 -6.93 -41.54 -21.69
N VAL A 313 -6.24 -40.78 -20.84
CA VAL A 313 -4.79 -40.58 -20.93
C VAL A 313 -4.14 -41.23 -19.71
N VAL A 314 -3.04 -41.96 -19.92
CA VAL A 314 -2.19 -42.48 -18.85
C VAL A 314 -0.91 -41.67 -18.83
N GLN A 315 -0.59 -41.06 -17.69
CA GLN A 315 0.64 -40.27 -17.53
C GLN A 315 1.89 -41.15 -17.73
N VAL A 316 2.98 -40.57 -18.23
CA VAL A 316 4.21 -41.33 -18.55
C VAL A 316 4.76 -42.10 -17.35
N GLU A 317 4.59 -41.59 -16.14
CA GLU A 317 5.06 -42.23 -14.90
C GLU A 317 4.37 -43.56 -14.62
N ASP A 318 3.16 -43.77 -15.13
CA ASP A 318 2.40 -45.02 -14.99
C ASP A 318 2.59 -45.96 -16.19
N THR A 319 3.69 -45.77 -16.94
CA THR A 319 4.05 -46.59 -18.09
C THR A 319 5.51 -47.03 -18.04
N MET A 320 5.82 -48.13 -18.72
CA MET A 320 7.18 -48.61 -18.91
C MET A 320 7.48 -48.76 -20.40
N LEU A 321 8.60 -48.20 -20.86
CA LEU A 321 9.05 -48.36 -22.24
C LEU A 321 9.59 -49.78 -22.46
N ILE A 322 9.06 -50.48 -23.47
CA ILE A 322 9.43 -51.86 -23.79
C ILE A 322 10.38 -51.91 -24.99
N SER A 323 10.07 -51.18 -26.06
CA SER A 323 10.90 -51.16 -27.27
C SER A 323 10.84 -49.83 -28.01
N THR A 324 11.91 -49.55 -28.77
CA THR A 324 12.03 -48.39 -29.66
C THR A 324 12.48 -48.83 -31.05
N ASN A 325 12.18 -48.03 -32.08
CA ASN A 325 12.71 -48.24 -33.42
C ASN A 325 14.17 -47.74 -33.54
N GLU A 326 14.76 -47.86 -34.74
CA GLU A 326 16.14 -47.43 -35.04
C GLU A 326 16.38 -45.91 -34.88
N LEU A 327 15.29 -45.12 -34.80
CA LEU A 327 15.30 -43.67 -34.60
C LEU A 327 15.09 -43.28 -33.12
N ASN A 328 15.09 -44.24 -32.19
CA ASN A 328 14.74 -44.07 -30.77
C ASN A 328 13.30 -43.59 -30.53
N GLU A 329 12.38 -43.80 -31.49
CA GLU A 329 10.96 -43.55 -31.26
C GLU A 329 10.34 -44.76 -30.58
N GLU A 330 9.48 -44.51 -29.60
CA GLU A 330 8.78 -45.54 -28.83
C GLU A 330 7.87 -46.37 -29.75
N THR A 331 8.01 -47.70 -29.70
CA THR A 331 7.18 -48.62 -30.49
C THR A 331 6.24 -49.44 -29.62
N GLU A 332 6.68 -49.81 -28.41
CA GLU A 332 5.87 -50.56 -27.46
C GLU A 332 6.09 -50.06 -26.03
N ILE A 333 5.00 -49.96 -25.30
CA ILE A 333 4.97 -49.54 -23.90
C ILE A 333 4.04 -50.46 -23.12
N GLU A 334 4.30 -50.61 -21.83
CA GLU A 334 3.42 -51.32 -20.90
C GLU A 334 2.72 -50.31 -20.00
N ILE A 335 1.38 -50.37 -19.99
CA ILE A 335 0.56 -49.61 -19.06
C ILE A 335 0.58 -50.34 -17.71
N LEU A 336 1.13 -49.71 -16.67
CA LEU A 336 1.33 -50.34 -15.36
C LEU A 336 0.08 -50.28 -14.48
N VAL A 337 -0.77 -49.27 -14.70
CA VAL A 337 -1.98 -49.02 -13.91
C VAL A 337 -3.19 -48.99 -14.82
N LYS A 338 -4.21 -49.79 -14.50
CA LYS A 338 -5.45 -49.87 -15.27
C LYS A 338 -6.14 -48.49 -15.37
N PRO A 339 -6.29 -47.92 -16.57
CA PRO A 339 -6.91 -46.60 -16.76
C PRO A 339 -8.42 -46.62 -16.57
N SER A 340 -8.97 -45.49 -16.14
CA SER A 340 -10.42 -45.25 -16.06
C SER A 340 -10.92 -44.36 -17.20
N LYS A 341 -12.16 -44.59 -17.66
CA LYS A 341 -12.76 -43.75 -18.72
C LYS A 341 -12.85 -42.28 -18.27
N GLY A 342 -12.36 -41.37 -19.09
CA GLY A 342 -12.30 -39.93 -18.85
C GLY A 342 -11.10 -39.47 -18.02
N GLN A 343 -10.22 -40.39 -17.60
CA GLN A 343 -9.02 -40.06 -16.85
C GLN A 343 -8.11 -39.12 -17.65
N ASP A 344 -7.62 -38.08 -16.97
CA ASP A 344 -6.62 -37.12 -17.46
C ASP A 344 -6.98 -36.44 -18.81
N ILE A 345 -8.28 -36.30 -19.08
CA ILE A 345 -8.81 -35.59 -20.26
C ILE A 345 -9.69 -34.42 -19.80
N ARG A 346 -9.40 -33.23 -20.31
CA ARG A 346 -10.32 -32.08 -20.25
C ARG A 346 -11.32 -32.19 -21.40
N PRO A 347 -12.63 -32.39 -21.13
CA PRO A 347 -13.63 -32.41 -22.18
C PRO A 347 -13.78 -31.03 -22.83
N ILE A 348 -14.42 -31.01 -24.01
CA ILE A 348 -14.78 -29.76 -24.68
C ILE A 348 -15.55 -28.86 -23.71
N ALA A 349 -15.18 -27.58 -23.69
CA ALA A 349 -15.83 -26.56 -22.87
C ALA A 349 -15.79 -26.83 -21.35
N SER A 350 -14.82 -27.61 -20.86
CA SER A 350 -14.65 -27.84 -19.42
C SER A 350 -14.39 -26.57 -18.62
N ASP A 351 -13.78 -25.57 -19.27
CA ASP A 351 -13.41 -24.31 -18.62
C ASP A 351 -14.41 -23.21 -18.94
N ILE A 352 -14.70 -22.99 -20.23
CA ILE A 352 -15.62 -21.96 -20.71
C ILE A 352 -16.41 -22.52 -21.88
N ARG A 353 -17.74 -22.38 -21.84
CA ARG A 353 -18.60 -22.68 -22.99
C ARG A 353 -18.70 -21.49 -23.94
N LYS A 354 -18.84 -21.79 -25.22
CA LYS A 354 -19.27 -20.80 -26.19
C LYS A 354 -20.57 -20.12 -25.72
N ASP A 355 -20.64 -18.81 -25.96
CA ASP A 355 -21.76 -17.94 -25.56
C ASP A 355 -21.96 -17.79 -24.03
N GLU A 356 -21.02 -18.29 -23.21
CA GLU A 356 -20.99 -18.05 -21.76
C GLU A 356 -20.50 -16.64 -21.46
N LEU A 357 -21.12 -15.96 -20.48
CA LEU A 357 -20.69 -14.64 -20.01
C LEU A 357 -19.34 -14.76 -19.30
N VAL A 358 -18.29 -14.18 -19.87
CA VAL A 358 -16.93 -14.26 -19.30
C VAL A 358 -16.51 -12.99 -18.57
N LEU A 359 -16.97 -11.81 -19.01
CA LEU A 359 -16.70 -10.54 -18.35
C LEU A 359 -17.93 -9.63 -18.43
N SER A 360 -18.33 -9.06 -17.29
CA SER A 360 -19.43 -8.10 -17.24
C SER A 360 -19.03 -6.72 -17.78
N LYS A 361 -20.04 -5.98 -18.24
CA LYS A 361 -19.95 -4.56 -18.55
C LYS A 361 -19.37 -3.79 -17.37
N PHE A 362 -18.56 -2.78 -17.68
CA PHE A 362 -17.85 -1.93 -16.72
C PHE A 362 -16.73 -2.60 -15.91
N THR A 363 -16.36 -3.84 -16.24
CA THR A 363 -15.11 -4.42 -15.73
C THR A 363 -13.91 -3.66 -16.27
N LYS A 364 -12.97 -3.33 -15.36
CA LYS A 364 -11.66 -2.77 -15.71
C LYS A 364 -10.76 -3.89 -16.19
N ILE A 365 -10.18 -3.71 -17.38
CA ILE A 365 -9.37 -4.73 -18.05
C ILE A 365 -7.94 -4.69 -17.49
N GLY A 366 -7.56 -5.71 -16.73
CA GLY A 366 -6.19 -5.99 -16.33
C GLY A 366 -5.56 -7.12 -17.16
N ALA A 367 -4.42 -7.65 -16.70
CA ALA A 367 -3.72 -8.72 -17.41
C ALA A 367 -4.53 -10.02 -17.50
N ALA A 368 -5.27 -10.39 -16.44
CA ALA A 368 -6.09 -11.59 -16.41
C ALA A 368 -7.27 -11.48 -17.40
N GLU A 369 -7.95 -10.33 -17.42
CA GLU A 369 -9.05 -10.07 -18.35
C GLU A 369 -8.57 -10.09 -19.80
N LEU A 370 -7.39 -9.55 -20.09
CA LEU A 370 -6.78 -9.65 -21.42
C LEU A 370 -6.52 -11.11 -21.81
N GLY A 371 -6.02 -11.93 -20.88
CA GLY A 371 -5.84 -13.37 -21.09
C GLY A 371 -7.15 -14.08 -21.43
N ILE A 372 -8.20 -13.84 -20.64
CA ILE A 372 -9.54 -14.40 -20.88
C ILE A 372 -10.08 -13.96 -22.24
N LEU A 373 -10.01 -12.67 -22.57
CA LEU A 373 -10.44 -12.13 -23.86
C LEU A 373 -9.71 -12.80 -25.03
N ALA A 374 -8.38 -12.95 -24.93
CA ALA A 374 -7.57 -13.64 -25.93
C ALA A 374 -7.98 -15.11 -26.08
N SER A 375 -8.11 -15.84 -24.97
CA SER A 375 -8.53 -17.25 -24.95
C SER A 375 -9.94 -17.46 -25.49
N CYS A 376 -10.82 -16.46 -25.36
CA CYS A 376 -12.17 -16.46 -25.94
C CYS A 376 -12.22 -16.00 -27.41
N GLY A 377 -11.06 -15.77 -28.05
CA GLY A 377 -10.96 -15.45 -29.48
C GLY A 377 -11.07 -13.96 -29.84
N TYR A 378 -11.01 -13.05 -28.87
CA TYR A 378 -11.09 -11.61 -29.17
C TYR A 378 -9.72 -11.05 -29.60
N SER A 379 -9.70 -10.37 -30.74
CA SER A 379 -8.57 -9.52 -31.18
C SER A 379 -8.80 -8.03 -30.88
N LYS A 380 -10.07 -7.63 -30.76
CA LYS A 380 -10.53 -6.27 -30.49
C LYS A 380 -11.72 -6.29 -29.55
N VAL A 381 -11.84 -5.27 -28.70
CA VAL A 381 -12.96 -5.13 -27.76
C VAL A 381 -13.46 -3.68 -27.69
N GLN A 382 -14.75 -3.53 -27.39
CA GLN A 382 -15.39 -2.22 -27.26
C GLN A 382 -15.31 -1.73 -25.81
N VAL A 383 -14.63 -0.61 -25.61
CA VAL A 383 -14.35 -0.02 -24.30
C VAL A 383 -14.94 1.39 -24.20
N THR A 384 -15.08 1.90 -22.98
CA THR A 384 -15.45 3.30 -22.75
C THR A 384 -14.30 4.21 -23.17
N LYS A 385 -14.61 5.29 -23.88
CA LYS A 385 -13.62 6.30 -24.28
C LYS A 385 -13.09 7.03 -23.04
N VAL A 386 -11.77 7.20 -22.96
CA VAL A 386 -11.15 7.96 -21.86
C VAL A 386 -11.50 9.45 -22.02
N PRO A 387 -11.91 10.15 -20.95
CA PRO A 387 -12.15 11.59 -21.01
C PRO A 387 -10.86 12.35 -21.30
N VAL A 388 -11.00 13.46 -22.02
CA VAL A 388 -9.93 14.46 -22.13
C VAL A 388 -10.05 15.40 -20.95
N ILE A 389 -9.01 15.48 -20.12
CA ILE A 389 -9.03 16.25 -18.86
C ILE A 389 -8.13 17.47 -19.02
N GLY A 390 -8.67 18.67 -18.84
CA GLY A 390 -7.88 19.91 -18.80
C GLY A 390 -7.61 20.32 -17.36
N ILE A 391 -6.36 20.70 -17.05
CA ILE A 391 -5.97 21.22 -15.74
C ILE A 391 -5.53 22.67 -15.90
N LEU A 392 -6.20 23.55 -15.17
CA LEU A 392 -5.94 24.98 -15.12
C LEU A 392 -5.70 25.40 -13.67
N SER A 393 -4.64 26.16 -13.44
CA SER A 393 -4.47 26.87 -12.17
C SER A 393 -4.97 28.30 -12.29
N THR A 394 -5.54 28.83 -11.23
CA THR A 394 -6.06 30.20 -11.18
C THR A 394 -5.45 30.92 -9.99
N GLY A 395 -4.90 32.11 -10.20
CA GLY A 395 -4.38 32.95 -9.14
C GLY A 395 -3.35 33.95 -9.66
N ASN A 396 -3.55 35.22 -9.34
CA ASN A 396 -2.62 36.29 -9.70
C ASN A 396 -1.22 36.13 -9.06
N GLU A 397 -1.14 35.40 -7.95
CA GLU A 397 0.09 35.10 -7.22
C GLU A 397 0.88 33.94 -7.81
N LEU A 398 0.32 33.16 -8.73
CA LEU A 398 0.92 31.91 -9.18
C LEU A 398 2.00 32.13 -10.26
N GLN A 399 3.11 31.43 -10.12
CA GLN A 399 4.21 31.38 -11.09
C GLN A 399 4.60 29.95 -11.46
N THR A 400 5.21 29.81 -12.64
CA THR A 400 5.79 28.54 -13.09
C THR A 400 7.05 28.22 -12.29
N ALA A 401 7.18 26.97 -11.85
CA ALA A 401 8.40 26.50 -11.17
C ALA A 401 9.63 26.65 -12.08
N GLY A 402 10.72 27.18 -11.53
CA GLY A 402 11.99 27.42 -12.25
C GLY A 402 12.19 28.88 -12.69
N GLU A 403 11.15 29.72 -12.67
CA GLU A 403 11.30 31.16 -12.80
C GLU A 403 11.84 31.79 -11.52
N ILE A 404 12.43 32.99 -11.60
CA ILE A 404 12.76 33.77 -10.40
C ILE A 404 11.44 34.22 -9.75
N LEU A 405 11.28 33.87 -8.48
CA LEU A 405 10.10 34.20 -7.69
C LEU A 405 10.00 35.71 -7.46
N LYS A 406 8.87 36.29 -7.85
CA LYS A 406 8.55 37.70 -7.60
C LYS A 406 8.06 37.87 -6.16
N PRO A 407 8.29 39.03 -5.53
CA PRO A 407 7.66 39.35 -4.26
C PRO A 407 6.14 39.14 -4.31
N GLY A 408 5.58 38.49 -3.29
CA GLY A 408 4.14 38.21 -3.17
C GLY A 408 3.61 37.07 -4.05
N HIS A 409 4.47 36.37 -4.80
CA HIS A 409 4.08 35.22 -5.62
C HIS A 409 4.46 33.89 -4.96
N VAL A 410 3.89 32.79 -5.45
CA VAL A 410 4.24 31.41 -5.11
C VAL A 410 4.25 30.55 -6.36
N TYR A 411 4.98 29.43 -6.34
CA TYR A 411 4.94 28.49 -7.46
C TYR A 411 3.64 27.67 -7.46
N ASP A 412 3.14 27.38 -8.66
CA ASP A 412 2.04 26.47 -8.87
C ASP A 412 2.47 25.01 -8.63
N SER A 413 2.17 24.51 -7.44
CA SER A 413 2.39 23.11 -7.06
C SER A 413 1.17 22.21 -7.28
N ASN A 414 -0.03 22.78 -7.31
CA ASN A 414 -1.27 22.02 -7.43
C ASN A 414 -1.39 21.40 -8.82
N LYS A 415 -1.06 22.15 -9.87
CA LYS A 415 -1.16 21.65 -11.24
C LYS A 415 -0.30 20.42 -11.46
N ILE A 416 0.98 20.48 -11.11
CA ILE A 416 1.87 19.32 -11.27
C ILE A 416 1.38 18.13 -10.45
N THR A 417 0.87 18.37 -9.24
CA THR A 417 0.31 17.31 -8.39
C THR A 417 -0.90 16.65 -9.04
N LEU A 418 -1.85 17.42 -9.58
CA LEU A 418 -3.05 16.90 -10.22
C LEU A 418 -2.74 16.18 -11.54
N VAL A 419 -1.85 16.73 -12.36
CA VAL A 419 -1.41 16.10 -13.62
C VAL A 419 -0.72 14.76 -13.34
N MET A 420 0.17 14.71 -12.33
CA MET A 420 0.84 13.45 -11.97
C MET A 420 -0.14 12.44 -11.37
N LEU A 421 -1.09 12.88 -10.53
CA LEU A 421 -2.11 12.01 -9.98
C LEU A 421 -2.97 11.39 -11.09
N LEU A 422 -3.41 12.17 -12.08
CA LEU A 422 -4.14 11.62 -13.23
C LEU A 422 -3.32 10.56 -13.98
N LYS A 423 -2.03 10.84 -14.19
CA LYS A 423 -1.12 9.93 -14.87
C LYS A 423 -0.92 8.61 -14.11
N GLU A 424 -0.82 8.65 -12.78
CA GLU A 424 -0.74 7.44 -11.94
C GLU A 424 -1.98 6.55 -12.09
N TYR A 425 -3.14 7.14 -12.36
CA TYR A 425 -4.39 6.40 -12.63
C TYR A 425 -4.61 6.08 -14.11
N GLY A 426 -3.63 6.36 -14.99
CA GLY A 426 -3.67 6.05 -16.41
C GLY A 426 -4.47 7.03 -17.27
N TYR A 427 -4.69 8.26 -16.78
CA TYR A 427 -5.32 9.34 -17.52
C TYR A 427 -4.28 10.34 -18.00
N ASP A 428 -4.37 10.71 -19.27
CA ASP A 428 -3.66 11.87 -19.79
C ASP A 428 -4.45 13.15 -19.50
N SER A 429 -3.72 14.26 -19.36
CA SER A 429 -4.32 15.58 -19.16
C SER A 429 -3.63 16.65 -19.99
N ILE A 430 -4.37 17.70 -20.30
CA ILE A 430 -3.88 18.88 -21.01
C ILE A 430 -3.57 19.97 -19.97
N ASP A 431 -2.32 20.44 -19.95
CA ASP A 431 -1.93 21.63 -19.17
C ASP A 431 -2.50 22.88 -19.86
N LEU A 432 -3.42 23.57 -19.18
CA LEU A 432 -4.06 24.80 -19.66
C LEU A 432 -3.37 26.06 -19.14
N GLY A 433 -2.26 25.94 -18.43
CA GLY A 433 -1.47 27.04 -17.93
C GLY A 433 -1.93 27.58 -16.57
N ILE A 434 -1.59 28.84 -16.32
CA ILE A 434 -2.01 29.62 -15.16
C ILE A 434 -2.87 30.75 -15.69
N ALA A 435 -4.13 30.83 -15.26
CA ALA A 435 -5.03 31.95 -15.52
C ALA A 435 -4.96 32.97 -14.38
N ARG A 436 -5.06 34.26 -14.75
CA ARG A 436 -5.22 35.36 -13.81
C ARG A 436 -6.67 35.46 -13.34
N ASP A 437 -6.86 36.08 -12.18
CA ASP A 437 -8.19 36.33 -11.61
C ASP A 437 -8.81 37.59 -12.26
N GLU A 438 -9.09 37.52 -13.55
CA GLU A 438 -9.62 38.62 -14.39
C GLU A 438 -10.91 38.23 -15.14
#